data_AF-A0A353ZYE7-F1
#
_entry.id   AF-A0A353ZYE7-F1
#
_cell.length_a   1.000
_cell.length_b   1.000
_cell.length_c   1.000
_cell.angle_alpha   90.00
_cell.angle_beta   90.00
_cell.angle_gamma   90.00
#
_symmetry.space_group_name_H-M   'P 1'
#
loop_
_entity.id
_entity.type
_entity.pdbx_description
1 polymer ?
#
loop_
_entity_poly.entity_id
_entity_poly.type
_entity_poly.pdbx_seq_one_letter_code
_entity_poly.pdbx_strand_id
1 'polypeptide(L)'
;PFKLVIRDVLQHSGSMSTSSKSLDLVISEALLEINEEDAKKRGISDNSHIRLTSKQGSLFLKAKVSEEVPEGTVFVPTHFPYAKINMLTNISSNGEAPIIPVKIEAT
;
A
#
# COMPACT_ATOMS: atom_id res chain seq x y z
N PRO A 1 -5.32 -0.95 -14.91
CA PRO A 1 -5.62 -0.22 -13.66
C PRO A 1 -5.71 -1.25 -12.54
N PHE A 2 -5.12 -0.98 -11.38
CA PHE A 2 -5.10 -1.92 -10.25
C PHE A 2 -6.18 -1.55 -9.25
N LYS A 3 -6.68 -2.56 -8.53
CA LYS A 3 -7.56 -2.35 -7.38
C LYS A 3 -6.69 -2.16 -6.14
N LEU A 4 -6.70 -0.98 -5.55
CA LEU A 4 -6.09 -0.75 -4.25
C LEU A 4 -7.05 -1.25 -3.18
N VAL A 5 -6.53 -2.12 -2.32
CA VAL A 5 -7.22 -2.59 -1.13
C VAL A 5 -6.39 -2.19 0.09
N ILE A 6 -7.07 -1.58 1.05
CA ILE A 6 -6.48 -1.27 2.35
C ILE A 6 -6.55 -2.52 3.21
N ARG A 7 -5.43 -2.86 3.86
CA ARG A 7 -5.39 -3.92 4.86
C ARG A 7 -4.60 -3.48 6.08
N ASP A 8 -4.94 -4.04 7.22
CA ASP A 8 -4.14 -3.86 8.44
C ASP A 8 -2.96 -4.83 8.42
N VAL A 9 -1.85 -4.44 9.08
CA VAL A 9 -0.73 -5.36 9.34
C VAL A 9 -0.78 -5.78 10.80
N LEU A 10 -0.63 -7.07 11.06
CA LEU A 10 -0.83 -7.69 12.38
C LEU A 10 -0.03 -7.01 13.51
N GLN A 11 1.14 -6.50 13.19
CA GLN A 11 2.08 -5.87 14.11
C GLN A 11 1.68 -4.44 14.52
N HIS A 12 0.75 -3.80 13.81
CA HIS A 12 0.32 -2.44 14.12
C HIS A 12 -1.19 -2.38 14.35
N SER A 13 -1.62 -1.62 15.36
CA SER A 13 -3.03 -1.39 15.67
C SER A 13 -3.29 0.11 15.78
N GLY A 14 -3.23 0.76 14.61
CA GLY A 14 -3.37 2.21 14.48
C GLY A 14 -2.04 2.96 14.48
N SER A 15 -2.12 4.29 14.37
CA SER A 15 -0.93 5.13 14.19
C SER A 15 -0.04 5.22 15.42
N MET A 16 -0.57 5.05 16.64
CA MET A 16 0.23 5.08 17.87
C MET A 16 1.23 3.91 17.96
N SER A 17 0.89 2.75 17.37
CA SER A 17 1.79 1.58 17.34
C SER A 17 3.09 1.85 16.58
N THR A 18 3.05 2.75 15.59
CA THR A 18 4.25 3.15 14.83
C THR A 18 5.28 3.92 15.67
N SER A 19 4.90 4.41 16.86
CA SER A 19 5.84 5.05 17.79
C SER A 19 6.60 4.06 18.69
N SER A 20 6.21 2.77 18.68
CA SER A 20 6.89 1.73 19.47
C SER A 20 8.15 1.25 18.75
N LYS A 21 9.32 1.45 19.36
CA LYS A 21 10.61 0.98 18.83
C LYS A 21 10.61 -0.51 18.50
N SER A 22 9.97 -1.34 19.33
CA SER A 22 9.95 -2.79 19.12
C SER A 22 9.14 -3.20 17.89
N LEU A 23 8.04 -2.50 17.60
CA LEU A 23 7.18 -2.77 16.44
C LEU A 23 7.75 -2.18 15.16
N ASP A 24 8.37 -1.00 15.28
CA ASP A 24 9.08 -0.35 14.19
C ASP A 24 10.25 -1.20 13.69
N LEU A 25 10.95 -1.96 14.55
CA LEU A 25 11.99 -2.90 14.13
C LEU A 25 11.48 -4.07 13.29
N VAL A 26 10.19 -4.42 13.37
CA VAL A 26 9.60 -5.55 12.64
C VAL A 26 9.00 -5.09 11.31
N ILE A 27 8.25 -3.99 11.32
CA ILE A 27 7.72 -3.35 10.10
C ILE A 27 7.85 -1.83 10.27
N SER A 28 8.87 -1.25 9.66
CA SER A 28 9.23 0.17 9.80
C SER A 28 8.60 1.07 8.73
N GLU A 29 7.97 0.51 7.70
CA GLU A 29 7.44 1.31 6.59
C GLU A 29 6.19 0.71 5.95
N ALA A 30 5.39 1.58 5.32
CA ALA A 30 4.27 1.17 4.50
C ALA A 30 4.76 0.65 3.15
N LEU A 31 4.75 -0.66 2.99
CA LEU A 31 5.04 -1.31 1.72
C LEU A 31 3.75 -1.51 0.94
N LEU A 32 3.80 -1.25 -0.37
CA LEU A 32 2.76 -1.69 -1.27
C LEU A 32 3.03 -3.13 -1.67
N GLU A 33 2.09 -4.02 -1.42
CA GLU A 33 2.23 -5.40 -1.86
C GLU A 33 1.58 -5.60 -3.22
N ILE A 34 2.31 -6.28 -4.11
CA ILE A 34 1.91 -6.58 -5.47
C ILE A 34 2.22 -8.05 -5.79
N ASN A 35 1.36 -8.65 -6.61
CA ASN A 35 1.56 -10.02 -7.10
C ASN A 35 2.84 -10.13 -7.94
N GLU A 36 3.54 -11.27 -7.85
CA GLU A 36 4.74 -11.56 -8.64
C GLU A 36 4.55 -11.40 -10.14
N GLU A 37 3.45 -11.91 -10.69
CA GLU A 37 3.17 -11.88 -12.12
C GLU A 37 2.88 -10.45 -12.60
N ASP A 38 2.16 -9.67 -11.79
CA ASP A 38 1.92 -8.26 -12.07
C ASP A 38 3.22 -7.44 -12.00
N ALA A 39 4.06 -7.72 -11.01
CA ALA A 39 5.35 -7.07 -10.85
C ALA A 39 6.25 -7.36 -12.06
N LYS A 40 6.36 -8.63 -12.48
CA LYS A 40 7.09 -9.04 -13.69
C LYS A 40 6.55 -8.36 -14.95
N LYS A 41 5.23 -8.34 -15.15
CA LYS A 41 4.58 -7.68 -16.32
C LYS A 41 4.86 -6.17 -16.37
N ARG A 42 5.07 -5.54 -15.21
CA ARG A 42 5.30 -4.09 -15.07
C ARG A 42 6.77 -3.72 -14.92
N GLY A 43 7.69 -4.69 -14.81
CA GLY A 43 9.10 -4.45 -14.51
C GLY A 43 9.34 -3.87 -13.12
N ILE A 44 8.47 -4.18 -12.15
CA ILE A 44 8.61 -3.74 -10.75
C ILE A 44 9.44 -4.79 -10.02
N SER A 45 10.52 -4.35 -9.37
CA SER A 45 11.33 -5.21 -8.51
C SER A 45 10.91 -5.08 -7.05
N ASP A 46 11.23 -6.10 -6.25
CA ASP A 46 11.09 -6.00 -4.80
C ASP A 46 11.92 -4.83 -4.25
N ASN A 47 11.38 -4.13 -3.25
CA ASN A 47 11.93 -2.90 -2.67
C ASN A 47 12.10 -1.70 -3.64
N SER A 48 11.58 -1.76 -4.86
CA SER A 48 11.62 -0.63 -5.79
C SER A 48 10.65 0.48 -5.40
N HIS A 49 10.99 1.73 -5.72
CA HIS A 49 10.09 2.85 -5.49
C HIS A 49 9.06 2.91 -6.62
N ILE A 50 7.79 2.89 -6.24
CA ILE A 50 6.67 2.98 -7.15
C ILE A 50 5.85 4.23 -6.85
N ARG A 51 5.38 4.86 -7.92
CA ARG A 51 4.42 5.95 -7.85
C ARG A 51 3.01 5.39 -7.97
N LEU A 52 2.21 5.62 -6.94
CA LEU A 52 0.78 5.33 -6.93
C LEU A 52 0.01 6.59 -7.24
N THR A 53 -0.89 6.50 -8.21
CA THR A 53 -1.79 7.60 -8.56
C THR A 53 -3.24 7.12 -8.52
N SER A 54 -4.04 7.81 -7.71
CA SER A 54 -5.50 7.68 -7.61
C SER A 54 -6.15 8.94 -8.18
N LYS A 55 -7.49 8.93 -8.29
CA LYS A 55 -8.26 10.13 -8.64
C LYS A 55 -8.06 11.27 -7.63
N GLN A 56 -7.77 10.95 -6.37
CA GLN A 56 -7.63 11.95 -5.29
C GLN A 56 -6.21 12.54 -5.20
N GLY A 57 -5.19 11.84 -5.67
CA GLY A 57 -3.82 12.28 -5.50
C GLY A 57 -2.80 11.23 -5.93
N SER A 58 -1.52 11.51 -5.64
CA SER A 58 -0.42 10.60 -5.92
C SER A 58 0.57 10.58 -4.78
N LEU A 59 1.19 9.42 -4.53
CA LEU A 59 2.25 9.25 -3.53
C LEU A 59 3.27 8.19 -4.00
N PHE A 60 4.38 8.11 -3.28
CA PHE A 60 5.43 7.12 -3.53
C PHE A 60 5.50 6.13 -2.38
N LEU A 61 5.58 4.84 -2.68
CA LEU A 61 5.82 3.75 -1.73
C LEU A 61 6.85 2.80 -2.29
N LYS A 62 7.44 1.98 -1.43
CA LYS A 62 8.21 0.83 -1.89
C LYS A 62 7.30 -0.33 -2.22
N ALA A 63 7.58 -1.02 -3.32
CA ALA A 63 6.92 -2.26 -3.68
C ALA A 63 7.51 -3.41 -2.86
N LYS A 64 6.64 -4.30 -2.39
CA LYS A 64 6.98 -5.60 -1.85
C LYS A 64 6.29 -6.64 -2.72
N VAL A 65 7.07 -7.51 -3.33
CA VAL A 65 6.52 -8.54 -4.21
C VAL A 65 6.12 -9.74 -3.35
N SER A 66 4.88 -10.22 -3.49
CA SER A 66 4.37 -11.37 -2.73
C SER A 66 3.36 -12.19 -3.53
N GLU A 67 3.41 -13.51 -3.40
CA GLU A 67 2.43 -14.43 -3.98
C GLU A 67 1.09 -14.44 -3.22
N GLU A 68 1.04 -13.88 -2.00
CA GLU A 68 -0.18 -13.80 -1.20
C GLU A 68 -1.21 -12.79 -1.76
N VAL A 69 -0.77 -11.93 -2.68
CA VAL A 69 -1.62 -10.92 -3.31
C VAL A 69 -2.23 -11.48 -4.60
N PRO A 70 -3.56 -11.40 -4.78
CA PRO A 70 -4.17 -11.83 -6.02
C PRO A 70 -3.82 -10.87 -7.18
N GLU A 71 -3.68 -11.42 -8.38
CA GLU A 71 -3.41 -10.64 -9.60
C GLU A 71 -4.45 -9.54 -9.82
N GLY A 72 -4.00 -8.37 -10.28
CA GLY A 72 -4.82 -7.18 -10.54
C GLY A 72 -5.17 -6.38 -9.27
N THR A 73 -4.70 -6.80 -8.10
CA THR A 73 -4.93 -6.14 -6.81
C THR A 73 -3.61 -5.75 -6.18
N VAL A 74 -3.61 -4.65 -5.45
CA VAL A 74 -2.48 -4.22 -4.62
C VAL A 74 -2.94 -3.87 -3.23
N PHE A 75 -2.10 -4.17 -2.25
CA PHE A 75 -2.41 -3.92 -0.85
C PHE A 75 -1.53 -2.82 -0.26
N VAL A 76 -2.11 -2.01 0.62
CA VAL A 76 -1.35 -1.01 1.37
C VAL A 76 -1.82 -0.93 2.83
N PRO A 77 -0.89 -0.83 3.80
CA PRO A 77 -1.22 -0.59 5.20
C PRO A 77 -1.54 0.88 5.49
N THR A 78 -2.54 1.14 6.34
CA THR A 78 -2.99 2.50 6.72
C THR A 78 -2.39 3.01 8.03
N HIS A 79 -1.73 2.17 8.82
CA HIS A 79 -1.23 2.56 10.13
C HIS A 79 -0.11 3.60 10.10
N PHE A 80 0.55 3.76 8.95
CA PHE A 80 1.73 4.58 8.80
C PHE A 80 1.36 6.01 8.38
N PRO A 81 1.35 6.98 9.30
CA PRO A 81 0.91 8.35 8.99
C PRO A 81 1.81 9.03 7.97
N TYR A 82 3.10 8.70 7.96
CA TYR A 82 4.08 9.23 7.02
C TYR A 82 3.86 8.78 5.57
N ALA A 83 3.20 7.63 5.37
CA ALA A 83 2.85 7.14 4.04
C ALA A 83 1.70 7.94 3.40
N LYS A 84 0.92 8.68 4.19
CA LYS A 84 -0.19 9.54 3.74
C LYS A 84 -1.18 8.83 2.79
N ILE A 85 -1.52 7.58 3.10
CA ILE A 85 -2.46 6.77 2.30
C ILE A 85 -3.82 7.45 2.12
N ASN A 86 -4.24 8.27 3.09
CA ASN A 86 -5.42 9.13 3.02
C ASN A 86 -5.39 10.15 1.85
N MET A 87 -4.26 10.34 1.16
CA MET A 87 -4.20 11.14 -0.08
C MET A 87 -4.73 10.39 -1.31
N LEU A 88 -4.68 9.05 -1.29
CA LEU A 88 -5.22 8.21 -2.36
C LEU A 88 -6.67 7.83 -2.11
N THR A 89 -7.09 7.84 -0.84
CA THR A 89 -8.38 7.34 -0.38
C THR A 89 -9.27 8.49 0.08
N ASN A 90 -10.57 8.40 -0.20
CA ASN A 90 -11.57 9.26 0.40
C ASN A 90 -12.53 8.34 1.13
N ILE A 91 -12.58 8.45 2.45
CA ILE A 91 -13.41 7.59 3.29
C ILE A 91 -14.86 7.99 3.02
N SER A 92 -15.55 7.20 2.21
CA SER A 92 -16.99 7.35 2.05
C SER A 92 -17.64 7.16 3.42
N SER A 93 -18.56 8.04 3.80
CA SER A 93 -19.25 8.06 5.10
C SER A 93 -20.02 6.77 5.43
N ASN A 94 -20.06 5.81 4.52
CA ASN A 94 -20.81 4.56 4.63
C ASN A 94 -20.03 3.44 5.34
N GLY A 95 -18.78 3.66 5.76
CA GLY A 95 -18.00 2.69 6.56
C GLY A 95 -17.47 1.48 5.79
N GLU A 96 -17.69 1.39 4.47
CA GLU A 96 -17.11 0.36 3.62
C GLU A 96 -15.69 0.74 3.19
N ALA A 97 -14.77 -0.24 3.18
CA ALA A 97 -13.44 -0.04 2.61
C ALA A 97 -13.56 0.19 1.09
N PRO A 98 -13.25 1.39 0.57
CA PRO A 98 -13.45 1.69 -0.84
C PRO A 98 -12.44 0.92 -1.69
N ILE A 99 -12.93 0.21 -2.72
CA ILE A 99 -12.07 -0.33 -3.77
C ILE A 99 -11.65 0.84 -4.66
N ILE A 100 -10.37 1.22 -4.58
CA ILE A 100 -9.88 2.42 -5.28
C ILE A 100 -9.09 2.00 -6.51
N PRO A 101 -9.48 2.44 -7.72
CA PRO A 101 -8.67 2.21 -8.91
C PRO A 101 -7.40 3.07 -8.84
N VAL A 102 -6.24 2.43 -8.92
CA VAL A 102 -4.93 3.09 -8.92
C VAL A 102 -4.12 2.75 -10.16
N LYS A 103 -3.30 3.72 -10.59
CA LYS A 103 -2.24 3.53 -11.57
C LYS A 103 -0.92 3.38 -10.82
N ILE A 104 -0.10 2.43 -11.26
CA ILE A 104 1.22 2.14 -10.70
C ILE A 104 2.25 2.40 -11.79
N GLU A 105 3.28 3.16 -11.44
CA GLU A 105 4.41 3.48 -12.30
C GLU A 105 5.70 3.18 -11.53
N ALA A 106 6.55 2.31 -12.07
CA ALA A 106 7.90 2.09 -11.53
C ALA A 106 8.76 3.32 -11.83
N THR A 107 9.57 3.75 -10.86
CA THR A 107 10.59 4.79 -11.06
C THR A 107 11.94 4.16 -11.34
#